data_AF-A0A835ITN5-F1
#
_entry.id   AF-A0A835ITN5-F1
#
_cell.length_a   1.000
_cell.length_b   1.000
_cell.length_c   1.000
_cell.angle_alpha   90.00
_cell.angle_beta   90.00
_cell.angle_gamma   90.00
#
_symmetry.space_group_name_H-M   'P 1'
#
loop_
_entity.id
_entity.type
_entity.pdbx_description
1 polymer ?
#
loop_
_entity_poly.entity_id
_entity_poly.type
_entity_poly.pdbx_seq_one_letter_code
_entity_poly.pdbx_strand_id
1 'polypeptide(L)'
;MVVVKPLVLFLDGFKDESLKDIKDIERSKSVCQVLFFSATFDDTVKTFMLRVVKDGNQVFVRKENLSLDVVKQYKVSCPDEYAKIDVTRRKILNLADKMGQAIIFVHAKSSANALHKGLGLLGFECTTIHGAVGNDKRDEIVEEFKDGLTKEEQEPTNQVLI
;
A
#
# COMPACT_ATOMS: atom_id res chain seq x y z
N MET A 1 21.39 -23.48 -4.28
CA MET A 1 20.76 -22.25 -4.80
C MET A 1 19.47 -22.02 -4.01
N VAL A 2 19.17 -20.80 -3.57
CA VAL A 2 17.87 -20.48 -2.92
C VAL A 2 17.07 -19.62 -3.89
N VAL A 3 15.90 -20.10 -4.30
CA VAL A 3 14.98 -19.37 -5.18
C VAL A 3 13.85 -18.82 -4.32
N VAL A 4 13.73 -17.50 -4.28
CA VAL A 4 12.70 -16.78 -3.52
C VAL A 4 11.59 -16.37 -4.48
N LYS A 5 10.34 -16.77 -4.21
CA LYS A 5 9.20 -16.38 -5.04
C LYS A 5 7.99 -15.89 -4.23
N PRO A 6 7.44 -14.69 -4.54
CA PRO A 6 6.25 -14.15 -3.89
C PRO A 6 4.98 -14.78 -4.46
N LEU A 7 4.12 -15.35 -3.60
CA LEU A 7 2.96 -16.14 -4.02
C LEU A 7 1.81 -15.34 -4.63
N VAL A 8 1.69 -14.05 -4.29
CA VAL A 8 0.59 -13.22 -4.78
C VAL A 8 0.60 -13.12 -6.31
N LEU A 9 1.79 -13.05 -6.91
CA LEU A 9 1.95 -13.03 -8.37
C LEU A 9 1.50 -14.33 -9.04
N PHE A 10 1.53 -15.46 -8.33
CA PHE A 10 1.13 -16.76 -8.88
C PHE A 10 -0.39 -16.88 -9.06
N LEU A 11 -1.15 -16.08 -8.31
CA LEU A 11 -2.61 -16.14 -8.30
C LEU A 11 -3.25 -15.17 -9.30
N ASP A 12 -2.62 -14.02 -9.54
CA ASP A 12 -3.12 -12.97 -10.45
C ASP A 12 -2.81 -13.23 -11.94
N GLY A 13 -3.00 -14.48 -12.39
CA GLY A 13 -2.94 -14.86 -13.81
C GLY A 13 -1.62 -15.48 -14.29
N PHE A 14 -0.56 -15.48 -13.50
CA PHE A 14 0.74 -16.10 -13.85
C PHE A 14 0.89 -17.55 -13.37
N LYS A 15 -0.22 -18.21 -13.06
CA LYS A 15 -0.23 -19.55 -12.46
C LYS A 15 0.44 -20.59 -13.33
N ASP A 16 0.18 -20.57 -14.64
CA ASP A 16 0.70 -21.58 -15.57
C ASP A 16 2.20 -21.41 -15.83
N GLU A 17 2.66 -20.17 -15.95
CA GLU A 17 4.08 -19.84 -16.12
C GLU A 17 4.87 -20.22 -14.87
N SER A 18 4.33 -19.85 -13.72
CA SER A 18 4.87 -20.21 -12.43
C SER A 18 5.02 -21.73 -12.20
N LEU A 19 4.04 -22.52 -12.64
CA LEU A 19 4.09 -23.98 -12.55
C LEU A 19 5.17 -24.58 -13.47
N LYS A 20 5.47 -23.94 -14.60
CA LYS A 20 6.58 -24.35 -15.48
C LYS A 20 7.92 -24.09 -14.79
N ASP A 21 8.11 -22.90 -14.24
CA ASP A 21 9.34 -22.55 -13.52
C ASP A 21 9.64 -23.50 -12.37
N ILE A 22 8.62 -23.85 -11.58
CA ILE A 22 8.77 -24.81 -10.48
C ILE A 22 9.20 -26.18 -11.02
N LYS A 23 8.56 -26.68 -12.10
CA LYS A 23 8.92 -27.96 -12.72
C LYS A 23 10.34 -27.96 -13.28
N ASP A 24 10.78 -26.84 -13.85
CA ASP A 24 12.12 -26.71 -14.41
C ASP A 24 13.19 -26.65 -13.29
N ILE A 25 12.88 -26.01 -12.16
CA ILE A 25 13.71 -26.05 -10.95
C ILE A 25 13.79 -27.48 -10.40
N GLU A 26 12.67 -28.21 -10.32
CA GLU A 26 12.64 -29.62 -9.87
C GLU A 26 13.43 -30.55 -10.80
N ARG A 27 13.44 -30.28 -12.11
CA ARG A 27 14.22 -31.04 -13.09
C ARG A 27 15.71 -30.71 -13.07
N SER A 28 16.11 -29.59 -12.47
CA SER A 28 17.51 -29.22 -12.39
C SER A 28 18.26 -30.21 -11.49
N LYS A 29 19.46 -30.65 -11.91
CA LYS A 29 20.31 -31.57 -11.12
C LYS A 29 20.96 -30.92 -9.89
N SER A 30 20.76 -29.62 -9.70
CA SER A 30 21.30 -28.86 -8.58
C SER A 30 20.38 -28.89 -7.38
N VAL A 31 20.92 -29.08 -6.17
CA VAL A 31 20.16 -28.94 -4.93
C VAL A 31 19.71 -27.47 -4.80
N CYS A 32 18.41 -27.25 -5.04
CA CYS A 32 17.77 -25.96 -4.97
C CYS A 32 16.75 -25.95 -3.83
N GLN A 33 16.86 -24.98 -2.94
CA GLN A 33 15.84 -24.70 -1.93
C GLN A 33 14.92 -23.62 -2.46
N VAL A 34 13.60 -23.84 -2.42
CA VAL A 34 12.62 -22.86 -2.86
C VAL A 34 11.90 -22.30 -1.63
N LEU A 35 11.89 -20.98 -1.51
CA LEU A 35 11.18 -20.27 -0.45
C LEU A 35 10.00 -19.49 -1.06
N PHE A 36 8.83 -19.74 -0.50
CA PHE A 36 7.57 -19.12 -0.89
C PHE A 36 7.13 -18.14 0.18
N PHE A 37 6.89 -16.89 -0.21
CA PHE A 37 6.42 -15.84 0.69
C PHE A 37 5.04 -15.36 0.28
N SER A 38 4.13 -15.25 1.24
CA SER A 38 2.81 -14.65 1.01
C SER A 38 2.43 -13.76 2.17
N ALA A 39 2.01 -12.54 1.88
CA ALA A 39 1.47 -11.62 2.88
C ALA A 39 0.06 -12.02 3.33
N THR A 40 -0.67 -12.75 2.47
CA THR A 40 -2.00 -13.29 2.74
C THR A 40 -1.98 -14.81 2.67
N PHE A 41 -2.86 -15.46 3.43
CA PHE A 41 -2.96 -16.93 3.45
C PHE A 41 -4.42 -17.37 3.36
N ASP A 42 -5.08 -16.94 2.29
CA ASP A 42 -6.43 -17.37 1.95
C ASP A 42 -6.45 -18.79 1.37
N ASP A 43 -7.65 -19.33 1.14
CA ASP A 43 -7.79 -20.72 0.67
C ASP A 43 -7.26 -20.93 -0.75
N THR A 44 -7.17 -19.86 -1.56
CA THR A 44 -6.58 -19.90 -2.89
C THR A 44 -5.07 -20.14 -2.79
N VAL A 45 -4.39 -19.37 -1.93
CA VAL A 45 -2.96 -19.52 -1.60
C VAL A 45 -2.68 -20.92 -1.06
N LYS A 46 -3.49 -21.41 -0.10
CA LYS A 46 -3.36 -22.76 0.47
C LYS A 46 -3.48 -23.86 -0.59
N THR A 47 -4.51 -23.79 -1.41
CA THR A 47 -4.78 -24.82 -2.44
C THR A 47 -3.70 -24.81 -3.52
N PHE A 48 -3.07 -23.66 -3.78
CA PHE A 48 -1.91 -23.58 -4.66
C PHE A 48 -0.68 -24.22 -4.01
N MET A 49 -0.38 -23.87 -2.75
CA MET A 49 0.75 -24.42 -2.00
C MET A 49 0.71 -25.94 -1.87
N LEU A 50 -0.46 -26.53 -1.57
CA LEU A 50 -0.63 -27.98 -1.48
C LEU A 50 -0.34 -28.73 -2.79
N ARG A 51 -0.51 -28.06 -3.94
CA ARG A 51 -0.22 -28.65 -5.25
C ARG A 51 1.25 -28.56 -5.63
N VAL A 52 1.92 -27.51 -5.18
CA VAL A 52 3.29 -27.16 -5.57
C VAL A 52 4.31 -27.72 -4.60
N VAL A 53 4.01 -27.74 -3.31
CA VAL A 53 4.95 -28.11 -2.25
C VAL A 53 4.49 -29.41 -1.63
N LYS A 54 5.25 -30.49 -1.87
CA LYS A 54 4.93 -31.84 -1.35
C LYS A 54 5.40 -32.07 0.08
N ASP A 55 6.58 -31.53 0.45
CA ASP A 55 7.19 -31.71 1.76
C ASP A 55 7.99 -30.46 2.16
N GLY A 56 7.27 -29.37 2.44
CA GLY A 56 7.87 -28.07 2.76
C GLY A 56 7.59 -27.65 4.19
N ASN A 57 8.61 -27.11 4.84
CA ASN A 57 8.45 -26.45 6.13
C ASN A 57 7.52 -25.24 5.99
N GLN A 58 6.51 -25.17 6.85
CA GLN A 58 5.56 -24.06 6.88
C GLN A 58 5.82 -23.23 8.14
N VAL A 59 6.21 -21.97 7.92
CA VAL A 59 6.37 -21.00 9.00
C VAL A 59 5.25 -19.99 8.90
N PHE A 60 4.33 -20.06 9.86
CA PHE A 60 3.24 -19.09 9.98
C PHE A 60 3.63 -18.06 11.03
N VAL A 61 3.75 -16.81 10.60
CA VAL A 61 3.68 -15.70 11.55
C VAL A 61 2.22 -15.70 12.03
N ARG A 62 2.01 -15.90 13.33
CA ARG A 62 0.67 -15.74 13.90
C ARG A 62 0.19 -14.37 13.47
N LYS A 63 -1.05 -14.28 12.97
CA LYS A 63 -1.74 -13.00 13.01
C LYS A 63 -1.73 -12.60 14.47
N GLU A 64 -0.83 -11.71 14.86
CA GLU A 64 -1.19 -10.74 15.87
C GLU A 64 -2.52 -10.23 15.36
N ASN A 65 -3.58 -10.46 16.12
CA ASN A 65 -4.78 -9.68 15.92
C ASN A 65 -4.28 -8.26 16.16
N LEU A 66 -3.84 -7.59 15.08
CA LEU A 66 -3.89 -6.15 14.98
C LEU A 66 -5.35 -5.87 15.23
N SER A 67 -5.69 -5.73 16.51
CA SER A 67 -7.04 -5.52 16.94
C SER A 67 -7.45 -4.30 16.16
N LEU A 68 -8.38 -4.48 15.22
CA LEU A 68 -8.97 -3.36 14.50
C LEU A 68 -9.55 -2.35 15.49
N ASP A 69 -9.77 -2.76 16.74
CA ASP A 69 -10.06 -1.92 17.91
C ASP A 69 -9.08 -0.76 18.12
N VAL A 70 -7.83 -0.86 17.68
CA VAL A 70 -6.85 0.26 17.74
C VAL A 70 -7.11 1.28 16.62
N VAL A 71 -7.69 0.85 15.49
CA VAL A 71 -7.97 1.70 14.33
C VAL A 71 -9.45 2.08 14.30
N LYS A 72 -9.75 3.30 14.74
CA LYS A 72 -11.10 3.86 14.63
C LYS A 72 -11.44 4.11 13.16
N GLN A 73 -12.50 3.46 12.68
CA GLN A 73 -12.96 3.58 11.30
C GLN A 73 -14.27 4.37 11.24
N TYR A 74 -14.36 5.30 10.30
CA TYR A 74 -15.53 6.14 10.09
C TYR A 74 -15.95 6.10 8.62
N LYS A 75 -17.26 6.06 8.38
CA LYS A 75 -17.84 6.16 7.04
C LYS A 75 -18.70 7.40 6.96
N VAL A 76 -18.41 8.26 5.98
CA VAL A 76 -19.17 9.49 5.73
C VAL A 76 -19.79 9.41 4.34
N SER A 77 -21.11 9.59 4.25
CA SER A 77 -21.80 9.70 2.98
C SER A 77 -21.73 11.15 2.51
N CYS A 78 -21.24 11.37 1.28
CA CYS A 78 -21.16 12.69 0.66
C CYS A 78 -21.99 12.69 -0.64
N PRO A 79 -22.77 13.74 -0.90
CA PRO A 79 -23.64 13.83 -2.08
C PRO A 79 -22.85 13.97 -3.40
N ASP A 80 -21.68 14.61 -3.37
CA ASP A 80 -20.84 14.88 -4.54
C ASP A 80 -19.35 15.01 -4.16
N GLU A 81 -18.49 15.19 -5.16
CA GLU A 81 -17.02 15.35 -4.98
C GLU A 81 -16.66 16.63 -4.21
N TYR A 82 -17.40 17.73 -4.38
CA TYR A 82 -17.13 18.98 -3.65
C TYR A 82 -17.39 18.80 -2.16
N ALA A 83 -18.49 18.13 -1.81
CA ALA A 83 -18.81 17.76 -0.45
C ALA A 83 -17.76 16.81 0.16
N LYS A 84 -17.12 15.94 -0.63
CA LYS A 84 -15.98 15.14 -0.13
C LYS A 84 -14.80 16.02 0.27
N ILE A 85 -14.41 16.98 -0.56
CA ILE A 85 -13.29 17.91 -0.26
C ILE A 85 -13.59 18.68 1.04
N ASP A 86 -14.79 19.23 1.15
CA ASP A 86 -15.16 20.03 2.33
C ASP A 86 -15.30 19.18 3.62
N VAL A 87 -15.82 17.95 3.53
CA VAL A 87 -15.84 17.00 4.65
C VAL A 87 -14.42 16.61 5.07
N THR A 88 -13.55 16.28 4.10
CA THR A 88 -12.15 15.93 4.34
C THR A 88 -11.46 17.05 5.11
N ARG A 89 -11.61 18.30 4.69
CA ARG A 89 -11.10 19.44 5.46
C ARG A 89 -11.69 19.51 6.87
N ARG A 90 -13.01 19.73 6.96
CA ARG A 90 -13.65 20.18 8.22
C ARG A 90 -13.70 19.10 9.29
N LYS A 91 -13.75 17.83 8.88
CA LYS A 91 -13.96 16.70 9.80
C LYS A 91 -12.78 15.77 9.89
N ILE A 92 -11.99 15.60 8.83
CA ILE A 92 -10.90 14.62 8.81
C ILE A 92 -9.57 15.31 9.14
N LEU A 93 -9.21 16.36 8.42
CA LEU A 93 -7.93 17.06 8.61
C LEU A 93 -7.87 17.83 9.94
N ASN A 94 -8.98 18.41 10.40
CA ASN A 94 -9.05 18.98 11.76
C ASN A 94 -8.78 17.95 12.88
N LEU A 95 -9.06 16.66 12.65
CA LEU A 95 -8.67 15.60 13.59
C LEU A 95 -7.18 15.25 13.45
N ALA A 96 -6.66 15.33 12.21
CA ALA A 96 -5.26 15.11 11.88
C ALA A 96 -4.33 16.25 12.35
N ASP A 97 -4.85 17.46 12.62
CA ASP A 97 -4.11 18.59 13.24
C ASP A 97 -3.39 18.16 14.53
N LYS A 98 -3.93 17.16 15.23
CA LYS A 98 -3.34 16.61 16.46
C LYS A 98 -2.27 15.54 16.20
N MET A 99 -2.17 15.03 14.98
CA MET A 99 -1.34 13.88 14.60
C MET A 99 -0.18 14.24 13.66
N GLY A 100 -0.15 15.45 13.11
CA GLY A 100 0.98 16.03 12.35
C GLY A 100 1.07 15.61 10.89
N GLN A 101 0.63 14.40 10.53
CA GLN A 101 0.69 13.88 9.16
C GLN A 101 -0.55 13.06 8.79
N ALA A 102 -0.99 13.15 7.54
CA ALA A 102 -2.13 12.39 7.01
C ALA A 102 -1.86 11.87 5.60
N ILE A 103 -2.39 10.67 5.29
CA ILE A 103 -2.39 10.11 3.93
C ILE A 103 -3.84 9.99 3.45
N ILE A 104 -4.13 10.48 2.24
CA ILE A 104 -5.46 10.45 1.63
C ILE A 104 -5.42 9.70 0.30
N PHE A 105 -5.90 8.45 0.32
CA PHE A 105 -6.02 7.68 -0.91
C PHE A 105 -7.22 8.13 -1.74
N VAL A 106 -6.97 8.37 -3.02
CA VAL A 106 -7.99 8.72 -4.02
C VAL A 106 -7.96 7.76 -5.20
N HIS A 107 -9.11 7.57 -5.86
CA HIS A 107 -9.23 6.58 -6.93
C HIS A 107 -8.58 7.03 -8.26
N ALA A 108 -8.68 8.31 -8.59
CA ALA A 108 -8.26 8.84 -9.89
C ALA A 108 -7.25 9.97 -9.77
N LYS A 109 -6.33 10.08 -10.76
CA LYS A 109 -5.33 11.16 -10.83
C LYS A 109 -5.97 12.55 -10.87
N SER A 110 -7.09 12.68 -11.57
CA SER A 110 -7.86 13.93 -11.63
C SER A 110 -8.41 14.34 -10.27
N SER A 111 -8.93 13.37 -9.49
CA SER A 111 -9.39 13.61 -8.11
C SER A 111 -8.23 14.01 -7.20
N ALA A 112 -7.05 13.39 -7.36
CA ALA A 112 -5.84 13.78 -6.61
C ALA A 112 -5.48 15.25 -6.84
N ASN A 113 -5.44 15.66 -8.11
CA ASN A 113 -5.13 17.04 -8.49
C ASN A 113 -6.21 18.03 -8.02
N ALA A 114 -7.49 17.65 -8.07
CA ALA A 114 -8.59 18.48 -7.58
C ALA A 114 -8.52 18.65 -6.05
N LEU A 115 -8.22 17.58 -5.32
CA LEU A 115 -8.06 17.61 -3.87
C LEU A 115 -6.84 18.44 -3.47
N HIS A 116 -5.69 18.24 -4.11
CA HIS A 116 -4.48 19.03 -3.90
C HIS A 116 -4.76 20.53 -4.04
N LYS A 117 -5.38 20.94 -5.16
CA LYS A 117 -5.75 22.35 -5.39
C LYS A 117 -6.75 22.85 -4.35
N GLY A 118 -7.77 22.05 -4.03
CA GLY A 118 -8.80 22.42 -3.07
C GLY A 118 -8.25 22.62 -1.67
N LEU A 119 -7.32 21.76 -1.24
CA LEU A 119 -6.66 21.87 0.06
C LEU A 119 -5.63 23.01 0.09
N GLY A 120 -4.85 23.20 -0.98
CA GLY A 120 -3.89 24.29 -1.09
C GLY A 120 -4.54 25.68 -1.06
N LEU A 121 -5.69 25.85 -1.73
CA LEU A 121 -6.49 27.10 -1.64
C LEU A 121 -7.00 27.40 -0.21
N LEU A 122 -6.98 26.41 0.67
CA LEU A 122 -7.45 26.50 2.05
C LEU A 122 -6.30 26.50 3.06
N GLY A 123 -5.05 26.61 2.59
CA GLY A 123 -3.85 26.76 3.43
C GLY A 123 -3.24 25.45 3.93
N PHE A 124 -3.59 24.31 3.34
CA PHE A 124 -2.94 23.02 3.67
C PHE A 124 -1.77 22.74 2.74
N GLU A 125 -0.63 22.39 3.32
CA GLU A 125 0.54 21.91 2.60
C GLU A 125 0.33 20.44 2.20
N CYS A 126 0.15 20.22 0.90
CA CYS A 126 -0.16 18.92 0.34
C CYS A 126 0.88 18.49 -0.68
N THR A 127 1.25 17.22 -0.68
CA THR A 127 2.01 16.60 -1.75
C THR A 127 1.19 15.50 -2.39
N THR A 128 1.41 15.23 -3.68
CA THR A 128 0.62 14.24 -4.42
C THR A 128 1.51 13.25 -5.13
N ILE A 129 1.25 11.97 -4.93
CA ILE A 129 1.92 10.88 -5.65
C ILE A 129 0.91 10.18 -6.54
N HIS A 130 1.21 10.12 -7.83
CA HIS A 130 0.42 9.34 -8.78
C HIS A 130 1.30 8.70 -9.85
N GLY A 131 0.72 7.76 -10.61
CA GLY A 131 1.44 6.96 -11.60
C GLY A 131 2.20 7.71 -12.71
N ALA A 132 1.98 9.02 -12.89
CA ALA A 132 2.77 9.85 -13.83
C ALA A 132 4.02 10.52 -13.21
N VAL A 133 4.21 10.44 -11.89
CA VAL A 133 5.45 10.90 -11.23
C VAL A 133 6.54 9.84 -11.48
N GLY A 134 7.75 10.25 -11.85
CA GLY A 134 8.89 9.34 -12.04
C GLY A 134 9.31 8.66 -10.73
N ASN A 135 9.87 7.45 -10.79
CA ASN A 135 10.19 6.66 -9.60
C ASN A 135 11.09 7.41 -8.61
N ASP A 136 12.18 8.03 -9.09
CA ASP A 136 13.12 8.79 -8.26
C ASP A 136 12.42 9.91 -7.47
N LYS A 137 11.51 10.64 -8.13
CA LYS A 137 10.76 11.72 -7.48
C LYS A 137 9.72 11.20 -6.50
N ARG A 138 9.18 9.98 -6.70
CA ARG A 138 8.28 9.36 -5.72
C ARG A 138 9.02 9.00 -4.45
N ASP A 139 10.22 8.44 -4.59
CA ASP A 139 11.03 8.04 -3.45
C ASP A 139 11.43 9.26 -2.61
N GLU A 140 11.84 10.34 -3.27
CA GLU A 140 12.11 11.64 -2.63
C GLU A 140 10.89 12.16 -1.85
N ILE A 141 9.70 12.21 -2.46
CA ILE A 141 8.48 12.67 -1.78
C ILE A 141 8.14 11.79 -0.58
N VAL A 142 8.32 10.47 -0.70
CA VAL A 142 8.04 9.52 0.39
C VAL A 142 9.04 9.69 1.53
N GLU A 143 10.31 9.95 1.24
CA GLU A 143 11.32 10.26 2.26
C GLU A 143 11.02 11.59 2.96
N GLU A 144 10.75 12.66 2.21
CA GLU A 144 10.36 13.95 2.77
C GLU A 144 9.12 13.86 3.68
N PHE A 145 8.12 13.09 3.24
CA PHE A 145 6.92 12.83 4.04
C PHE A 145 7.23 12.01 5.28
N LYS A 146 8.14 11.02 5.25
CA LYS A 146 8.52 10.26 6.45
C LYS A 146 9.26 11.11 7.47
N ASP A 147 10.14 11.99 7.00
CA ASP A 147 10.98 12.83 7.87
C ASP A 147 10.25 14.08 8.38
N GLY A 148 9.06 14.34 7.85
CA GLY A 148 8.29 15.53 8.18
C GLY A 148 8.93 16.81 7.65
N LEU A 149 9.74 16.69 6.59
CA LEU A 149 10.58 17.76 6.03
C LEU A 149 9.93 18.51 4.87
N THR A 150 8.74 18.09 4.42
CA THR A 150 7.94 18.89 3.50
C THR A 150 7.42 20.13 4.23
N LYS A 151 8.29 21.14 4.38
CA LYS A 151 8.03 22.41 5.06
C LYS A 151 8.77 23.48 4.27
N GLU A 152 8.03 24.38 3.62
CA GLU A 152 8.56 25.74 3.47
C GLU A 152 8.41 26.46 4.82
N GLU A 153 9.40 27.27 5.16
CA GLU A 153 9.54 27.94 6.46
C GLU A 153 8.40 28.94 6.75
N GLN A 154 7.21 28.49 7.17
CA GLN A 154 6.24 29.33 7.89
C GLN A 154 5.09 28.50 8.51
N GLU A 155 5.09 28.47 9.85
CA GLU A 155 4.09 27.87 10.76
C GLU A 155 3.86 26.33 10.66
N PRO A 156 3.49 25.65 11.76
CA PRO A 156 3.25 24.22 11.74
C PRO A 156 1.91 23.92 11.04
N THR A 157 1.93 23.85 9.72
CA THR A 157 0.81 23.33 8.92
C THR A 157 0.90 21.81 8.82
N ASN A 158 -0.26 21.15 8.83
CA ASN A 158 -0.34 19.72 8.67
C ASN A 158 0.17 19.28 7.30
N GLN A 159 0.90 18.17 7.28
CA GLN A 159 1.35 17.55 6.05
C GLN A 159 0.34 16.51 5.56
N VAL A 160 -0.07 16.64 4.30
CA VAL A 160 -1.01 15.73 3.67
C VAL A 160 -0.39 15.11 2.42
N LEU A 161 -0.23 13.80 2.41
CA LEU A 161 0.13 13.04 1.21
C LEU A 161 -1.14 12.50 0.54
N ILE A 162 -1.36 12.87 -0.72
CA ILE A 162 -2.51 12.45 -1.55
C ILE A 162 -2.07 11.39 -2.57
#